data_AF-A0A3B3VJJ0-F1
#
_entry.id   AF-A0A3B3VJJ0-F1
#
_cell.length_a   1.000
_cell.length_b   1.000
_cell.length_c   1.000
_cell.angle_alpha   90.00
_cell.angle_beta   90.00
_cell.angle_gamma   90.00
#
_symmetry.space_group_name_H-M   'P 1'
#
loop_
_entity.id
_entity.type
_entity.pdbx_description
1 polymer ?
#
loop_
_entity_poly.entity_id
_entity_poly.type
_entity_poly.pdbx_seq_one_letter_code
_entity_poly.pdbx_strand_id
1 'polypeptide(L)'
;MFQVELPRERKARESAERRRNYEAERRGRIFNDKFRTIGVSFYADVKQYNRAACLLQRRQEAADRSAHQARAVFWHQNQNPESRREFDLNDPDALKKTESQMVLPGLLGEDPESGIRQQRQQEQLRDWLLQQRNELQQKRLQKKIDGERALTCWSQVVIHNDRGVKLQWRREKPTSSTTQTTTHNRLIVNWRNTDSKKGYFLK
;
A
#
# COMPACT_ATOMS: atom_id res chain seq x y z
N MET A 1 -62.18 -58.92 112.96
CA MET A 1 -62.49 -57.72 112.14
C MET A 1 -61.75 -57.85 110.83
N PHE A 2 -62.46 -57.96 109.71
CA PHE A 2 -61.84 -58.00 108.38
C PHE A 2 -61.32 -56.60 108.04
N GLN A 3 -60.00 -56.46 107.82
CA GLN A 3 -59.43 -55.22 107.28
C GLN A 3 -59.89 -55.08 105.83
N VAL A 4 -60.92 -54.26 105.60
CA VAL A 4 -61.36 -53.88 104.26
C VAL A 4 -60.45 -52.76 103.79
N GLU A 5 -59.44 -53.08 102.96
CA GLU A 5 -58.57 -52.07 102.34
C GLU A 5 -59.41 -51.12 101.47
N LEU A 6 -59.29 -49.81 101.70
CA LEU A 6 -59.99 -48.83 100.90
C LEU A 6 -59.35 -48.76 99.50
N PRO A 7 -60.14 -48.65 98.41
CA PRO A 7 -59.60 -48.54 97.04
C PRO A 7 -58.56 -47.42 96.83
N ARG A 8 -58.59 -46.37 97.67
CA ARG A 8 -57.59 -45.29 97.68
C ARG A 8 -56.24 -45.76 98.24
N GLU A 9 -56.25 -46.61 99.26
CA GLU A 9 -55.06 -47.18 99.90
C GLU A 9 -54.35 -48.15 98.95
N ARG A 10 -55.12 -48.95 98.18
CA ARG A 10 -54.55 -49.83 97.16
C ARG A 10 -53.81 -49.06 96.07
N LYS A 11 -54.41 -47.99 95.53
CA LYS A 11 -53.75 -47.11 94.54
C LYS A 11 -52.51 -46.42 95.11
N ALA A 12 -52.55 -46.01 96.37
CA ALA A 12 -51.40 -45.41 97.05
C ALA A 12 -50.25 -46.42 97.21
N ARG A 13 -50.55 -47.67 97.61
CA ARG A 13 -49.57 -48.76 97.71
C ARG A 13 -48.95 -49.09 96.36
N GLU A 14 -49.76 -49.29 95.31
CA GLU A 14 -49.28 -49.56 93.96
C GLU A 14 -48.38 -48.42 93.42
N SER A 15 -48.70 -47.16 93.75
CA SER A 15 -47.85 -46.02 93.39
C SER A 15 -46.53 -46.01 94.16
N ALA A 16 -46.55 -46.32 95.46
CA ALA A 16 -45.35 -46.41 96.29
C ALA A 16 -44.45 -47.58 95.85
N GLU A 17 -45.04 -48.71 95.49
CA GLU A 17 -44.32 -49.88 94.98
C GLU A 17 -43.69 -49.60 93.61
N ARG A 18 -44.40 -48.95 92.69
CA ARG A 18 -43.82 -48.45 91.44
C ARG A 18 -42.61 -47.56 91.68
N ARG A 19 -42.70 -46.61 92.60
CA ARG A 19 -41.55 -45.75 92.98
C ARG A 19 -40.38 -46.55 93.54
N ARG A 20 -40.63 -47.56 94.38
CA ARG A 20 -39.58 -48.44 94.91
C ARG A 20 -38.92 -49.26 93.80
N ASN A 21 -39.69 -49.80 92.86
CA ASN A 21 -39.17 -50.58 91.75
C ASN A 21 -38.33 -49.71 90.80
N TYR A 22 -38.81 -48.52 90.45
CA TYR A 22 -38.01 -47.56 89.67
C TYR A 22 -36.72 -47.17 90.38
N GLU A 23 -36.76 -46.92 91.69
CA GLU A 23 -35.55 -46.57 92.45
C GLU A 23 -34.59 -47.78 92.59
N ALA A 24 -35.11 -49.01 92.67
CA ALA A 24 -34.31 -50.23 92.69
C ALA A 24 -33.62 -50.47 91.33
N GLU A 25 -34.33 -50.28 90.21
CA GLU A 25 -33.72 -50.35 88.87
C GLU A 25 -32.67 -49.26 88.68
N ARG A 26 -32.97 -48.03 89.09
CA ARG A 26 -32.04 -46.91 89.03
C ARG A 26 -30.78 -47.20 89.85
N ARG A 27 -30.94 -47.70 91.09
CA ARG A 27 -29.81 -48.13 91.93
C ARG A 27 -29.03 -49.27 91.30
N GLY A 28 -29.71 -50.24 90.69
CA GLY A 28 -29.08 -51.34 89.95
C GLY A 28 -28.21 -50.84 88.79
N ARG A 29 -28.61 -49.79 88.08
CA ARG A 29 -27.79 -49.18 87.01
C ARG A 29 -26.66 -48.30 87.55
N ILE A 30 -26.92 -47.54 88.61
CA ILE A 30 -25.97 -46.57 89.17
C ILE A 30 -24.88 -47.23 90.02
N PHE A 31 -25.22 -48.26 90.80
CA PHE A 31 -24.31 -48.90 91.76
C PHE A 31 -23.72 -50.23 91.28
N ASN A 32 -24.10 -50.72 90.09
CA ASN A 32 -23.45 -51.90 89.52
C ASN A 32 -22.05 -51.52 89.02
N ASP A 33 -21.05 -52.01 89.74
CA ASP A 33 -19.64 -51.71 89.56
C ASP A 33 -19.14 -51.98 88.12
N LYS A 34 -19.63 -53.05 87.49
CA LYS A 34 -19.28 -53.40 86.11
C LYS A 34 -19.70 -52.32 85.12
N PHE A 35 -20.92 -51.79 85.23
CA PHE A 35 -21.41 -50.75 84.32
C PHE A 35 -20.73 -49.40 84.56
N ARG A 36 -20.39 -49.07 85.82
CA ARG A 36 -19.66 -47.84 86.15
C ARG A 36 -18.25 -47.86 85.55
N THR A 37 -17.53 -48.96 85.71
CA THR A 37 -16.15 -49.08 85.26
C THR A 37 -16.06 -49.19 83.74
N ILE A 38 -16.91 -50.00 83.10
CA ILE A 38 -16.94 -50.14 81.63
C ILE A 38 -17.34 -48.82 80.96
N GLY A 39 -18.35 -48.11 81.48
CA GLY A 39 -18.78 -46.83 80.93
C GLY A 39 -17.70 -45.75 80.99
N VAL A 40 -16.93 -45.70 82.08
CA VAL A 40 -15.80 -44.77 82.24
C VAL A 40 -14.63 -45.13 81.31
N SER A 41 -14.27 -46.42 81.20
CA SER A 41 -13.21 -46.88 80.29
C SER A 41 -13.55 -46.60 78.83
N PHE A 42 -14.76 -46.96 78.41
CA PHE A 42 -15.22 -46.72 77.04
C PHE A 42 -15.23 -45.23 76.69
N TYR A 43 -15.72 -44.37 77.58
CA TYR A 43 -15.71 -42.93 77.35
C TYR A 43 -14.29 -42.35 77.27
N ALA A 44 -13.38 -42.84 78.11
CA ALA A 44 -11.97 -42.46 78.05
C ALA A 44 -11.35 -42.87 76.71
N ASP A 45 -11.58 -44.09 76.24
CA ASP A 45 -11.08 -44.59 74.97
C ASP A 45 -11.64 -43.78 73.80
N VAL A 46 -12.96 -43.56 73.74
CA VAL A 46 -13.61 -42.73 72.71
C VAL A 46 -13.02 -41.32 72.70
N LYS A 47 -12.75 -40.73 73.87
CA LYS A 47 -12.12 -39.41 73.96
C LYS A 47 -10.70 -39.41 73.37
N GLN A 48 -9.91 -40.45 73.62
CA GLN A 48 -8.57 -40.59 73.05
C GLN A 48 -8.62 -40.80 71.53
N TYR A 49 -9.52 -41.68 71.04
CA TYR A 49 -9.71 -41.91 69.60
C TYR A 49 -10.17 -40.65 68.88
N ASN A 50 -11.14 -39.91 69.42
CA ASN A 50 -11.60 -38.65 68.83
C ASN A 50 -10.47 -37.62 68.76
N ARG A 51 -9.64 -37.54 69.81
CA ARG A 51 -8.46 -36.66 69.80
C ARG A 51 -7.46 -37.06 68.72
N ALA A 52 -7.17 -38.36 68.58
CA ALA A 52 -6.27 -38.87 67.56
C ALA A 52 -6.82 -38.60 66.14
N ALA A 53 -8.12 -38.82 65.92
CA ALA A 53 -8.79 -38.54 64.66
C ALA A 53 -8.70 -37.05 64.28
N CYS A 54 -8.96 -36.13 65.23
CA CYS A 54 -8.81 -34.69 64.98
C CYS A 54 -7.37 -34.30 64.62
N LEU A 55 -6.36 -34.92 65.25
CA LEU A 55 -4.95 -34.66 64.93
C LEU A 55 -4.58 -35.17 63.54
N LEU A 56 -5.02 -36.38 63.17
CA LEU A 56 -4.80 -36.95 61.84
C LEU A 56 -5.48 -36.11 60.76
N GLN A 57 -6.72 -35.69 60.99
CA GLN A 57 -7.46 -34.82 60.08
C GLN A 57 -6.71 -33.49 59.86
N ARG A 58 -6.26 -32.83 60.93
CA ARG A 58 -5.50 -31.57 60.79
C ARG A 58 -4.19 -31.74 60.03
N ARG A 59 -3.50 -32.87 60.22
CA ARG A 59 -2.27 -33.20 59.47
C ARG A 59 -2.58 -33.40 58.00
N GLN A 60 -3.66 -34.11 57.69
CA GLN A 60 -4.11 -34.31 56.32
C GLN A 60 -4.48 -32.98 55.66
N GLU A 61 -5.29 -32.15 56.31
CA GLU A 61 -5.66 -30.82 55.82
C GLU A 61 -4.44 -29.90 55.63
N ALA A 62 -3.42 -30.02 56.47
CA ALA A 62 -2.16 -29.28 56.29
C ALA A 62 -1.35 -29.79 55.10
N ALA A 63 -1.26 -31.12 54.93
CA ALA A 63 -0.60 -31.74 53.79
C ALA A 63 -1.32 -31.40 52.48
N ASP A 64 -2.65 -31.49 52.45
CA ASP A 64 -3.48 -31.13 51.30
C ASP A 64 -3.29 -29.65 50.95
N ARG A 65 -3.33 -28.75 51.93
CA ARG A 65 -3.03 -27.32 51.70
C ARG A 65 -1.64 -27.11 51.12
N SER A 66 -0.63 -27.78 51.67
CA SER A 66 0.74 -27.70 51.16
C SER A 66 0.85 -28.22 49.73
N ALA A 67 0.19 -29.33 49.41
CA ALA A 67 0.18 -29.91 48.07
C ALA A 67 -0.55 -28.99 47.07
N HIS A 68 -1.67 -28.40 47.47
CA HIS A 68 -2.39 -27.41 46.67
C HIS A 68 -1.54 -26.15 46.42
N GLN A 69 -0.86 -25.64 47.44
CA GLN A 69 0.06 -24.50 47.29
C GLN A 69 1.22 -24.83 46.36
N ALA A 70 1.87 -25.98 46.52
CA ALA A 70 2.95 -26.42 45.66
C ALA A 70 2.50 -26.54 44.19
N ARG A 71 1.30 -27.07 43.95
CA ARG A 71 0.71 -27.14 42.60
C ARG A 71 0.47 -25.74 42.04
N ALA A 72 -0.11 -24.84 42.82
CA ALA A 72 -0.37 -23.46 42.39
C ALA A 72 0.93 -22.73 42.03
N VAL A 73 1.97 -22.87 42.85
CA VAL A 73 3.31 -22.32 42.58
C VAL A 73 3.88 -22.93 41.29
N PHE A 74 3.79 -24.25 41.11
CA PHE A 74 4.28 -24.90 39.90
C PHE A 74 3.57 -24.38 38.64
N TRP A 75 2.25 -24.23 38.67
CA TRP A 75 1.46 -23.72 37.55
C TRP A 75 1.84 -22.27 37.23
N HIS A 76 1.96 -21.43 38.25
CA HIS A 76 2.36 -20.04 38.08
C HIS A 76 3.81 -19.86 37.62
N GLN A 77 4.68 -20.83 37.86
CA GLN A 77 6.07 -20.75 37.38
C GLN A 77 6.25 -21.34 35.97
N ASN A 78 5.55 -22.43 35.67
CA ASN A 78 5.86 -23.26 34.50
C ASN A 78 4.73 -23.31 33.46
N GLN A 79 3.53 -22.83 33.78
CA GLN A 79 2.34 -22.90 32.91
C GLN A 79 1.78 -21.51 32.60
N ASN A 80 2.61 -20.47 32.71
CA ASN A 80 2.21 -19.12 32.35
C ASN A 80 1.84 -19.05 30.86
N PRO A 81 0.76 -18.32 30.49
CA PRO A 81 0.38 -18.13 29.10
C PRO A 81 1.52 -17.54 28.26
N GLU A 82 2.24 -16.57 28.81
CA GLU A 82 3.35 -15.87 28.15
C GLU A 82 4.54 -16.78 27.80
N SER A 83 4.76 -17.85 28.57
CA SER A 83 5.85 -18.79 28.34
C SER A 83 5.47 -19.93 27.39
N ARG A 84 4.26 -19.93 26.83
CA ARG A 84 3.82 -20.96 25.87
C ARG A 84 4.48 -20.74 24.51
N ARG A 85 4.79 -21.85 23.82
CA ARG A 85 5.41 -21.82 22.48
C ARG A 85 4.59 -21.07 21.44
N GLU A 86 3.28 -21.06 21.60
CA GLU A 86 2.29 -20.45 20.71
C GLU A 86 1.82 -19.08 21.22
N PHE A 87 2.50 -18.50 22.22
CA PHE A 87 2.07 -17.22 22.77
C PHE A 87 2.26 -16.07 21.77
N ASP A 88 3.32 -16.11 20.96
CA ASP A 88 3.54 -15.17 19.85
C ASP A 88 2.39 -15.15 18.84
N LEU A 89 1.79 -16.31 18.57
CA LEU A 89 0.62 -16.46 17.70
C LEU A 89 -0.68 -15.99 18.37
N ASN A 90 -0.78 -16.13 19.69
CA ASN A 90 -1.98 -15.81 20.48
C ASN A 90 -1.86 -14.49 21.26
N ASP A 91 -0.83 -13.70 20.98
CA ASP A 91 -0.59 -12.45 21.70
C ASP A 91 -1.70 -11.45 21.35
N PRO A 92 -2.48 -10.95 22.32
CA PRO A 92 -3.53 -9.97 22.06
C PRO A 92 -2.99 -8.68 21.41
N ASP A 93 -1.70 -8.38 21.62
CA ASP A 93 -1.02 -7.23 21.05
C ASP A 93 -0.16 -7.59 19.82
N ALA A 94 -0.28 -8.81 19.28
CA ALA A 94 0.49 -9.26 18.10
C ALA A 94 0.42 -8.26 16.95
N LEU A 95 -0.79 -7.76 16.62
CA LEU A 95 -1.03 -6.81 15.54
C LEU A 95 -0.35 -5.45 15.73
N LYS A 96 -0.09 -5.05 16.98
CA LYS A 96 0.61 -3.79 17.29
C LYS A 96 2.12 -3.94 17.22
N LYS A 97 2.62 -5.16 17.50
CA LYS A 97 4.05 -5.49 17.49
C LYS A 97 4.57 -5.80 16.10
N THR A 98 3.72 -6.33 15.22
CA THR A 98 4.05 -6.47 13.80
C THR A 98 4.11 -5.09 13.16
N GLU A 99 5.32 -4.59 12.92
CA GLU A 99 5.49 -3.50 11.95
C GLU A 99 4.90 -3.96 10.62
N SER A 100 4.22 -3.04 9.92
CA SER A 100 3.52 -3.29 8.67
C SER A 100 4.51 -3.63 7.55
N GLN A 101 5.09 -4.83 7.60
CA GLN A 101 5.92 -5.38 6.55
C GLN A 101 5.01 -6.03 5.51
N MET A 102 4.17 -5.23 4.88
CA MET A 102 3.47 -5.59 3.66
C MET A 102 4.26 -5.11 2.44
N VAL A 103 5.56 -5.40 2.42
CA VAL A 103 6.35 -5.24 1.19
C VAL A 103 6.31 -6.59 0.49
N LEU A 104 5.29 -6.81 -0.33
CA LEU A 104 5.41 -7.78 -1.41
C LEU A 104 6.66 -7.39 -2.20
N PRO A 105 7.65 -8.30 -2.40
CA PRO A 105 8.80 -8.01 -3.23
C PRO A 105 8.31 -7.51 -4.59
N GLY A 106 8.80 -6.33 -4.99
CA GLY A 106 8.22 -5.52 -6.06
C GLY A 106 7.75 -6.35 -7.26
N LEU A 107 6.47 -6.20 -7.61
CA LEU A 107 5.88 -6.89 -8.75
C LEU A 107 6.57 -6.39 -10.02
N LEU A 108 7.05 -7.33 -10.84
CA LEU A 108 7.61 -7.00 -12.15
C LEU A 108 6.55 -6.27 -12.97
N GLY A 109 6.77 -4.97 -13.22
CA GLY A 109 5.85 -4.12 -13.97
C GLY A 109 5.32 -2.92 -13.19
N GLU A 110 5.50 -2.87 -11.86
CA GLU A 110 5.28 -1.64 -11.12
C GLU A 110 6.38 -0.63 -11.46
N ASP A 111 5.94 0.53 -11.95
CA ASP A 111 6.82 1.67 -12.22
C ASP A 111 6.38 2.85 -11.36
N PRO A 112 7.03 3.05 -10.18
CA PRO A 112 6.78 4.20 -9.33
C PRO A 112 7.02 5.53 -10.04
N GLU A 113 7.89 5.56 -11.05
CA GLU A 113 8.22 6.76 -11.82
C GLU A 113 7.37 6.94 -13.08
N SER A 114 6.26 6.20 -13.22
CA SER A 114 5.40 6.26 -14.41
C SER A 114 4.96 7.69 -14.76
N GLY A 115 4.66 8.51 -13.75
CA GLY A 115 4.35 9.93 -13.91
C GLY A 115 5.51 10.74 -14.49
N ILE A 116 6.73 10.55 -13.97
CA ILE A 116 7.94 11.23 -14.47
C ILE A 116 8.26 10.77 -15.90
N ARG A 117 8.13 9.48 -16.20
CA ARG A 117 8.29 8.95 -17.56
C ARG A 117 7.29 9.58 -18.51
N GLN A 118 6.01 9.66 -18.14
CA GLN A 118 4.98 10.26 -18.97
C GLN A 118 5.25 11.74 -19.24
N GLN A 119 5.67 12.49 -18.22
CA GLN A 119 6.05 13.90 -18.39
C GLN A 119 7.21 14.05 -19.38
N ARG A 120 8.28 13.26 -19.23
CA ARG A 120 9.42 13.26 -20.16
C ARG A 120 8.99 12.95 -21.60
N GLN A 121 8.07 11.99 -21.78
CA GLN A 121 7.53 11.66 -23.11
C GLN A 121 6.72 12.82 -23.71
N GLN A 122 5.93 13.52 -22.91
CA GLN A 122 5.18 14.70 -23.37
C GLN A 122 6.11 15.85 -23.78
N GLU A 123 7.15 16.11 -22.99
CA GLU A 123 8.16 17.13 -23.29
C GLU A 123 8.91 16.79 -24.59
N GLN A 124 9.34 15.54 -24.77
CA GLN A 124 9.95 15.06 -26.02
C GLN A 124 9.04 15.27 -27.23
N LEU A 125 7.75 14.91 -27.11
CA LEU A 125 6.79 15.08 -28.20
C LEU A 125 6.60 16.56 -28.54
N ARG A 126 6.50 17.41 -27.52
CA ARG A 126 6.35 18.86 -27.68
C ARG A 126 7.53 19.44 -28.44
N ASP A 127 8.75 19.07 -28.06
CA ASP A 127 9.97 19.59 -28.68
C ASP A 127 10.10 19.13 -30.13
N TRP A 128 9.77 17.87 -30.42
CA TRP A 128 9.74 17.36 -31.80
C TRP A 128 8.73 18.09 -32.68
N LEU A 129 7.52 18.35 -32.17
CA LEU A 129 6.49 19.08 -32.91
C LEU A 129 6.91 20.53 -33.18
N LEU A 130 7.54 21.18 -32.20
CA LEU A 130 8.10 22.52 -32.37
C LEU A 130 9.20 22.53 -33.42
N GLN A 131 10.11 21.56 -33.38
CA GLN A 131 11.18 21.43 -34.37
C GLN A 131 10.61 21.26 -35.78
N GLN A 132 9.69 20.31 -35.99
CA GLN A 132 9.07 20.09 -37.30
C GLN A 132 8.35 21.34 -37.81
N ARG A 133 7.61 22.05 -36.94
CA ARG A 133 6.94 23.30 -37.31
C ARG A 133 7.94 24.36 -37.77
N ASN A 134 9.00 24.54 -37.00
CA ASN A 134 10.03 25.53 -37.28
C ASN A 134 10.76 25.21 -38.59
N GLU A 135 11.17 23.96 -38.80
CA GLU A 135 11.81 23.52 -40.05
C GLU A 135 10.90 23.77 -41.27
N LEU A 136 9.61 23.48 -41.14
CA LEU A 136 8.64 23.71 -42.20
C LEU A 136 8.42 25.20 -42.48
N GLN A 137 8.38 26.03 -41.44
CA GLN A 137 8.34 27.50 -41.59
C GLN A 137 9.61 28.02 -42.26
N GLN A 138 10.79 27.57 -41.85
CA GLN A 138 12.07 27.93 -42.45
C GLN A 138 12.12 27.54 -43.93
N LYS A 139 11.72 26.30 -44.29
CA LYS A 139 11.64 25.86 -45.70
C LYS A 139 10.66 26.73 -46.51
N ARG A 140 9.54 27.15 -45.93
CA ARG A 140 8.59 28.06 -46.60
C ARG A 140 9.19 29.44 -46.83
N LEU A 141 9.88 30.01 -45.83
CA LEU A 141 10.58 31.29 -45.96
C LEU A 141 11.69 31.20 -46.99
N GLN A 142 12.50 30.14 -46.96
CA GLN A 142 13.55 29.89 -47.94
C GLN A 142 12.99 29.84 -49.36
N LYS A 143 11.89 29.10 -49.59
CA LYS A 143 11.22 29.09 -50.90
C LYS A 143 10.74 30.47 -51.36
N LYS A 144 10.24 31.32 -50.44
CA LYS A 144 9.84 32.69 -50.77
C LYS A 144 11.05 33.54 -51.17
N ILE A 145 12.11 33.51 -50.36
CA ILE A 145 13.35 34.24 -50.63
C ILE A 145 13.98 33.78 -51.95
N ASP A 146 14.03 32.48 -52.20
CA ASP A 146 14.58 31.93 -53.45
C ASP A 146 13.71 32.31 -54.66
N GLY A 147 12.39 32.34 -54.49
CA GLY A 147 11.46 32.87 -55.50
C GLY A 147 11.71 34.35 -55.79
N GLU A 148 11.85 35.19 -54.78
CA GLU A 148 12.16 36.62 -54.92
C GLU A 148 13.54 36.86 -55.57
N ARG A 149 14.55 36.08 -55.18
CA ARG A 149 15.88 36.09 -55.79
C ARG A 149 15.82 35.68 -57.25
N ALA A 150 15.07 34.63 -57.58
CA ALA A 150 14.87 34.19 -58.95
C ALA A 150 14.20 35.31 -59.78
N LEU A 151 13.12 35.93 -59.29
CA LEU A 151 12.46 37.04 -59.97
C LEU A 151 13.40 38.23 -60.20
N THR A 152 14.22 38.57 -59.21
CA THR A 152 15.23 39.63 -59.31
C THR A 152 16.28 39.30 -60.37
N CYS A 153 16.79 38.05 -60.36
CA CYS A 153 17.75 37.56 -61.35
C CYS A 153 17.15 37.58 -62.77
N TRP A 154 15.91 37.09 -62.93
CA TRP A 154 15.16 37.14 -64.18
C TRP A 154 15.02 38.57 -64.69
N SER A 155 14.61 39.52 -63.83
CA SER A 155 14.50 40.94 -64.19
C SER A 155 15.85 41.51 -64.64
N GLN A 156 16.94 41.21 -63.91
CA GLN A 156 18.29 41.65 -64.26
C GLN A 156 18.74 41.11 -65.63
N VAL A 157 18.50 39.82 -65.90
CA VAL A 157 18.82 39.18 -67.19
C VAL A 157 18.01 39.81 -68.33
N VAL A 158 16.72 40.04 -68.14
CA VAL A 158 15.85 40.72 -69.13
C VAL A 158 16.39 42.12 -69.44
N ILE A 159 16.74 42.91 -68.41
CA ILE A 159 17.31 44.24 -68.60
C ILE A 159 18.65 44.20 -69.36
N HIS A 160 19.53 43.24 -69.04
CA HIS A 160 20.80 43.07 -69.74
C HIS A 160 20.60 42.68 -71.21
N ASN A 161 19.69 41.76 -71.50
CA ASN A 161 19.34 41.36 -72.86
C ASN A 161 18.75 42.54 -73.65
N ASP A 162 17.80 43.29 -73.07
CA ASP A 162 17.22 44.48 -73.69
C ASP A 162 18.27 45.55 -74.00
N ARG A 163 19.21 45.78 -73.08
CA ARG A 163 20.35 46.68 -73.32
C ARG A 163 21.25 46.15 -74.42
N GLY A 164 21.54 44.85 -74.44
CA GLY A 164 22.33 44.19 -75.48
C GLY A 164 21.70 44.37 -76.87
N VAL A 165 20.40 44.09 -76.99
CA VAL A 165 19.62 44.29 -78.21
C VAL A 165 19.63 45.75 -78.64
N LYS A 166 19.36 46.70 -77.72
CA LYS A 166 19.41 48.15 -78.04
C LYS A 166 20.79 48.60 -78.51
N LEU A 167 21.86 48.09 -77.91
CA LEU A 167 23.24 48.41 -78.32
C LEU A 167 23.58 47.83 -79.69
N GLN A 168 23.11 46.62 -80.00
CA GLN A 168 23.25 46.02 -81.34
C GLN A 168 22.52 46.86 -82.39
N TRP A 169 21.24 47.18 -82.16
CA TRP A 169 20.47 48.08 -83.02
C TRP A 169 21.16 49.43 -83.23
N ARG A 170 21.80 49.99 -82.19
CA ARG A 170 22.55 51.26 -82.31
C ARG A 170 23.82 51.14 -83.17
N ARG A 171 24.51 50.00 -83.15
CA ARG A 171 25.69 49.75 -84.02
C ARG A 171 25.30 49.54 -85.48
N GLU A 172 24.18 48.84 -85.72
CA GLU A 172 23.70 48.52 -87.06
C GLU A 172 23.01 49.70 -87.76
N LYS A 173 22.62 50.75 -87.02
CA LYS A 173 22.16 52.00 -87.62
C LYS A 173 23.31 52.63 -88.43
N PRO A 174 23.13 52.85 -89.75
CA PRO A 174 24.13 53.55 -90.54
C PRO A 174 24.36 54.94 -89.94
N THR A 175 25.60 55.25 -89.61
CA THR A 175 25.94 56.59 -89.10
C THR A 175 25.66 57.61 -90.21
N SER A 176 25.26 58.84 -89.85
CA SER A 176 24.90 59.87 -90.82
C SER A 176 26.02 60.12 -91.85
N SER A 177 27.28 59.95 -91.45
CA SER A 177 28.43 59.98 -92.36
C SER A 177 28.45 58.82 -93.35
N THR A 178 28.20 57.58 -92.90
CA THR A 178 28.15 56.39 -93.78
C THR A 178 27.04 56.51 -94.84
N THR A 179 25.86 56.99 -94.43
CA THR A 179 24.73 57.20 -95.35
C THR A 179 25.05 58.29 -96.37
N GLN A 180 25.68 59.40 -95.92
CA GLN A 180 26.12 60.48 -96.81
C GLN A 180 27.17 60.01 -97.83
N THR A 181 28.20 59.26 -97.41
CA THR A 181 29.22 58.73 -98.32
C THR A 181 28.63 57.76 -99.34
N THR A 182 27.71 56.88 -98.93
CA THR A 182 27.03 55.95 -99.83
C THR A 182 26.18 56.68 -100.88
N THR A 183 25.46 57.72 -100.46
CA THR A 183 24.63 58.53 -101.36
C THR A 183 25.50 59.31 -102.36
N HIS A 184 26.61 59.89 -101.89
CA HIS A 184 27.57 60.59 -102.73
C HIS A 184 28.19 59.66 -103.80
N ASN A 185 28.63 58.46 -103.40
CA ASN A 185 29.20 57.48 -104.33
C ASN A 185 28.16 57.01 -105.37
N ARG A 186 26.89 56.86 -104.97
CA ARG A 186 25.80 56.50 -105.88
C ARG A 186 25.53 57.60 -106.92
N LEU A 187 25.63 58.87 -106.52
CA LEU A 187 25.54 60.01 -107.45
C LEU A 187 26.72 60.02 -108.44
N ILE A 188 27.94 59.72 -107.99
CA ILE A 188 29.13 59.63 -108.85
C ILE A 188 28.99 58.52 -109.90
N VAL A 189 28.53 57.32 -109.50
CA VAL A 189 28.35 56.19 -110.44
C VAL A 189 27.29 56.50 -111.48
N ASN A 190 26.18 57.14 -111.08
CA ASN A 190 25.16 57.57 -112.03
C ASN A 190 25.69 58.62 -113.01
N TRP A 191 26.51 59.57 -112.54
CA TRP A 191 27.20 60.53 -113.42
C TRP A 191 28.14 59.83 -114.43
N ARG A 192 28.92 58.83 -114.01
CA ARG A 192 29.80 58.07 -114.93
C ARG A 192 29.00 57.27 -115.98
N ASN A 193 27.86 56.70 -115.60
CA ASN A 193 27.00 55.95 -116.53
C ASN A 193 26.29 56.84 -117.56
N THR A 194 26.03 58.12 -117.24
CA THR A 194 25.50 59.07 -118.23
C THR A 194 26.54 59.54 -119.24
N ASP A 195 27.83 59.58 -118.86
CA ASP A 195 28.92 59.89 -119.79
C ASP A 195 29.28 58.70 -120.71
N SER A 196 29.20 57.47 -120.22
CA SER A 196 29.49 56.27 -121.03
C SER A 196 28.50 56.01 -122.18
N LYS A 197 27.29 56.60 -122.15
CA LYS A 197 26.28 56.44 -123.21
C LYS A 197 26.46 57.38 -124.41
N LYS A 198 27.47 58.25 -124.41
CA LYS A 198 27.75 59.18 -125.53
C LYS A 198 28.90 58.76 -126.46
N GLY A 199 29.52 57.59 -126.25
CA GLY A 199 30.82 57.25 -126.86
C GLY A 199 30.87 56.27 -128.04
N TYR A 200 29.77 55.59 -128.43
CA TYR A 200 29.82 54.60 -129.52
C TYR A 200 28.82 54.95 -130.64
N PHE A 201 29.13 56.05 -131.33
CA PHE A 201 28.65 56.40 -132.67
C PHE A 201 29.92 56.80 -133.44
N LEU A 202 30.57 55.87 -134.17
CA LEU A 202 31.48 56.13 -135.29
C LEU A 202 32.19 54.84 -135.73
N LYS A 203 31.87 54.44 -136.97
CA LYS A 203 32.50 53.45 -137.88
C LYS A 203 32.21 51.97 -137.64
#